data_AF-A0A2G1BVK4-F1
#
_entry.id   AF-A0A2G1BVK4-F1
#
_cell.length_a   1.000
_cell.length_b   1.000
_cell.length_c   1.000
_cell.angle_alpha   90.00
_cell.angle_beta   90.00
_cell.angle_gamma   90.00
#
_symmetry.space_group_name_H-M   'P 1'
#
loop_
_entity.id
_entity.type
_entity.pdbx_description
1 polymer ?
#
loop_
_entity_poly.entity_id
_entity_poly.type
_entity_poly.pdbx_seq_one_letter_code
_entity_poly.pdbx_strand_id
1 'polypeptide(L)'
;MQKVFIIVFMIFNLVTNAQSNWHQFKKLQGAQKTWVLLHPFKAKKAFIVSREASRVSDSLRASPLLDGDHAGGQVDAFRHAFWMALLRQEIGENAARSLGKAHEKDNYKTYKDRKLEDGVIPDKISSEMDLFNNEVGLTLSKKGNNLPKRGLIYRVINAIHQGKLKVIKKDKKGTFLTCNDEVIPKKSLVGKWKNNKCLVNSNYKR
;
A
#
# COMPACT_ATOMS: atom_id res chain seq x y z
N MET A 1 12.28 42.12 37.23
CA MET A 1 11.81 40.74 36.92
C MET A 1 10.70 40.74 35.87
N GLN A 2 10.90 41.38 34.71
CA GLN A 2 9.90 41.44 33.62
C GLN A 2 10.48 41.05 32.25
N LYS A 3 11.81 40.87 32.13
CA LYS A 3 12.47 40.53 30.86
C LYS A 3 12.58 39.01 30.61
N VAL A 4 12.32 38.17 31.61
CA VAL A 4 12.41 36.69 31.48
C VAL A 4 11.12 36.09 30.91
N PHE A 5 9.97 36.77 31.05
CA PHE A 5 8.67 36.25 30.61
C PHE A 5 8.43 36.31 29.10
N ILE A 6 9.17 37.13 28.36
CA ILE A 6 8.96 37.32 26.91
C ILE A 6 9.62 36.19 26.09
N ILE A 7 10.66 35.53 26.62
CA ILE A 7 11.37 34.46 25.91
C ILE A 7 10.57 33.14 25.94
N VAL A 8 9.74 32.92 26.96
CA VAL A 8 8.91 31.70 27.07
C VAL A 8 7.74 31.69 26.08
N PHE A 9 7.25 32.86 25.65
CA PHE A 9 6.10 32.96 24.75
C PHE A 9 6.43 32.76 23.26
N MET A 10 7.70 32.88 22.85
CA MET A 10 8.09 32.62 21.46
C MET A 10 8.27 31.13 21.13
N ILE A 11 8.40 30.24 22.14
CA ILE A 11 8.59 28.80 21.91
C ILE A 11 7.24 28.08 21.64
N PHE A 12 6.11 28.68 22.03
CA PHE A 12 4.80 28.03 21.92
C PHE A 12 4.14 28.08 20.53
N ASN A 13 4.61 28.95 19.63
CA ASN A 13 4.01 29.09 18.29
C ASN A 13 4.51 28.05 17.26
N LEU A 14 5.45 27.17 17.63
CA LEU A 14 5.97 26.13 16.73
C LEU A 14 5.22 24.79 16.81
N VAL A 15 4.18 24.67 17.65
CA VAL A 15 3.53 23.37 17.92
C VAL A 15 2.28 23.09 17.05
N THR A 16 1.83 24.04 16.23
CA THR A 16 0.52 23.94 15.54
C THR A 16 0.49 22.96 14.36
N ASN A 17 1.63 22.45 13.88
CA ASN A 17 1.68 21.44 12.82
C ASN A 17 1.73 19.98 13.32
N ALA A 18 1.81 19.76 14.65
CA ALA A 18 1.98 18.42 15.22
C ALA A 18 0.68 17.60 15.32
N GLN A 19 -0.49 18.25 15.32
CA GLN A 19 -1.76 17.57 15.60
C GLN A 19 -2.18 16.56 14.51
N SER A 20 -1.91 16.83 13.23
CA SER A 20 -2.34 15.96 12.12
C SER A 20 -1.49 14.69 11.99
N ASN A 21 -0.15 14.82 12.06
CA ASN A 21 0.77 13.68 11.92
C ASN A 21 0.73 12.76 13.16
N TRP A 22 0.55 13.33 14.36
CA TRP A 22 0.42 12.53 15.58
C TRP A 22 -0.84 11.66 15.58
N HIS A 23 -1.95 12.20 15.08
CA HIS A 23 -3.19 11.44 14.92
C HIS A 23 -3.02 10.29 13.93
N GLN A 24 -2.32 10.51 12.80
CA GLN A 24 -2.00 9.44 11.84
C GLN A 24 -1.07 8.39 12.44
N PHE A 25 -0.03 8.81 13.17
CA PHE A 25 0.87 7.90 13.87
C PHE A 25 0.13 7.01 14.89
N LYS A 26 -0.85 7.57 15.62
CA LYS A 26 -1.67 6.80 16.57
C LYS A 26 -2.52 5.72 15.90
N LYS A 27 -2.86 5.87 14.62
CA LYS A 27 -3.59 4.85 13.85
C LYS A 27 -2.71 3.68 13.40
N LEU A 28 -1.38 3.86 13.37
CA LEU A 28 -0.46 2.79 12.98
C LEU A 28 -0.46 1.67 14.01
N GLN A 29 -0.31 0.44 13.51
CA GLN A 29 -0.26 -0.76 14.33
C GLN A 29 1.17 -1.31 14.42
N GLY A 30 1.32 -2.31 15.29
CA GLY A 30 2.55 -3.02 15.65
C GLY A 30 3.80 -2.69 14.85
N ALA A 31 3.96 -3.33 13.70
CA ALA A 31 5.20 -3.32 12.93
C ALA A 31 5.46 -1.97 12.25
N GLN A 32 4.45 -1.34 11.66
CA GLN A 32 4.61 -0.01 11.04
C GLN A 32 4.94 1.05 12.10
N LYS A 33 4.32 0.98 13.29
CA LYS A 33 4.60 1.90 14.38
C LYS A 33 6.04 1.79 14.88
N THR A 34 6.54 0.56 15.09
CA THR A 34 7.95 0.32 15.41
C THR A 34 8.86 0.82 14.30
N TRP A 35 8.52 0.57 13.03
CA TRP A 35 9.33 1.02 11.89
C TRP A 35 9.47 2.55 11.86
N VAL A 36 8.38 3.29 12.11
CA VAL A 36 8.39 4.76 12.16
C VAL A 36 9.28 5.28 13.28
N LEU A 37 9.23 4.66 14.47
CA LEU A 37 10.08 5.04 15.61
C LEU A 37 11.57 4.80 15.32
N LEU A 38 11.90 3.73 14.60
CA LEU A 38 13.28 3.41 14.20
C LEU A 38 13.79 4.26 13.02
N HIS A 39 12.88 4.85 12.22
CA HIS A 39 13.22 5.54 10.98
C HIS A 39 12.51 6.90 10.82
N PRO A 40 12.59 7.83 11.79
CA PRO A 40 11.74 9.02 11.82
C PRO A 40 11.87 9.93 10.58
N PHE A 41 13.09 10.13 10.06
CA PHE A 41 13.31 10.94 8.85
C PHE A 41 12.76 10.28 7.58
N LYS A 42 12.91 8.96 7.47
CA LYS A 42 12.38 8.20 6.33
C LYS A 42 10.86 8.08 6.43
N ALA A 43 10.30 8.01 7.64
CA ALA A 43 8.87 7.95 7.88
C ALA A 43 8.14 9.18 7.33
N LYS A 44 8.69 10.38 7.51
CA LYS A 44 8.11 11.59 6.92
C LYS A 44 8.02 11.51 5.39
N LYS A 45 9.10 11.07 4.73
CA LYS A 45 9.14 10.90 3.27
C LYS A 45 8.19 9.80 2.80
N ALA A 46 8.22 8.65 3.49
CA ALA A 46 7.34 7.52 3.25
C ALA A 46 5.87 7.92 3.31
N PHE A 47 5.48 8.70 4.32
CA PHE A 47 4.11 9.19 4.47
C PHE A 47 3.65 10.04 3.28
N ILE A 48 4.51 10.95 2.79
CA ILE A 48 4.21 11.78 1.62
C ILE A 48 3.98 10.91 0.38
N VAL A 49 4.88 9.95 0.11
CA VAL A 49 4.73 9.09 -1.07
C VAL A 49 3.61 8.07 -0.95
N SER A 50 3.29 7.58 0.25
CA SER A 50 2.11 6.74 0.50
C SER A 50 0.83 7.47 0.09
N ARG A 51 0.65 8.72 0.53
CA ARG A 51 -0.52 9.52 0.14
C ARG A 51 -0.60 9.75 -1.36
N GLU A 52 0.55 9.98 -2.00
CA GLU A 52 0.60 10.16 -3.44
C GLU A 52 0.27 8.87 -4.19
N ALA A 53 0.78 7.73 -3.75
CA ALA A 53 0.45 6.43 -4.32
C ALA A 53 -1.06 6.13 -4.23
N SER A 54 -1.68 6.37 -3.06
CA SER A 54 -3.13 6.23 -2.88
C SER A 54 -3.90 7.16 -3.83
N ARG A 55 -3.55 8.46 -3.86
CA ARG A 55 -4.22 9.45 -4.70
C ARG A 55 -4.18 9.08 -6.19
N VAL A 56 -3.03 8.63 -6.69
CA VAL A 56 -2.90 8.21 -8.09
C VAL A 56 -3.68 6.92 -8.34
N SER A 57 -3.63 5.95 -7.44
CA SER A 57 -4.37 4.70 -7.57
C SER A 57 -5.89 4.93 -7.57
N ASP A 58 -6.39 5.82 -6.71
CA ASP A 58 -7.80 6.21 -6.68
C ASP A 58 -8.25 6.83 -8.00
N SER A 59 -7.41 7.67 -8.62
CA SER A 59 -7.72 8.24 -9.94
C SER A 59 -7.78 7.17 -11.04
N LEU A 60 -7.01 6.08 -10.92
CA LEU A 60 -7.03 4.97 -11.88
C LEU A 60 -8.28 4.09 -11.77
N ARG A 61 -9.01 4.13 -10.65
CA ARG A 61 -10.29 3.40 -10.51
C ARG A 61 -11.34 3.87 -11.53
N ALA A 62 -11.32 5.16 -11.86
CA ALA A 62 -12.22 5.77 -12.84
C ALA A 62 -11.64 5.80 -14.26
N SER A 63 -10.41 5.32 -14.44
CA SER A 63 -9.69 5.34 -15.72
C SER A 63 -9.90 4.03 -16.47
N PRO A 64 -10.05 4.05 -17.80
CA PRO A 64 -10.11 2.83 -18.61
C PRO A 64 -8.75 2.13 -18.77
N LEU A 65 -7.68 2.67 -18.19
CA LEU A 65 -6.32 2.12 -18.33
C LEU A 65 -6.14 0.78 -17.60
N LEU A 66 -6.90 0.53 -16.53
CA LEU A 66 -6.84 -0.69 -15.72
C LEU A 66 -8.27 -1.21 -15.47
N ASP A 67 -8.38 -2.35 -14.78
CA ASP A 67 -9.66 -3.02 -14.50
C ASP A 67 -10.59 -2.33 -13.47
N GLY A 68 -10.21 -1.17 -12.94
CA GLY A 68 -10.97 -0.41 -11.93
C GLY A 68 -11.04 -1.05 -10.53
N ASP A 69 -10.49 -2.25 -10.35
CA ASP A 69 -10.66 -3.05 -9.13
C ASP A 69 -9.52 -2.82 -8.13
N HIS A 70 -9.85 -2.01 -7.13
CA HIS A 70 -8.97 -1.59 -6.04
C HIS A 70 -8.75 -2.65 -4.95
N ALA A 71 -9.38 -3.82 -5.02
CA ALA A 71 -9.28 -4.85 -3.98
C ALA A 71 -8.94 -6.21 -4.60
N GLY A 72 -7.67 -6.47 -4.84
CA GLY A 72 -7.16 -7.68 -5.49
C GLY A 72 -7.15 -7.62 -7.02
N GLY A 73 -7.45 -6.47 -7.64
CA GLY A 73 -7.41 -6.28 -9.09
C GLY A 73 -6.14 -5.58 -9.58
N GLN A 74 -6.14 -5.14 -10.84
CA GLN A 74 -5.01 -4.43 -11.45
C GLN A 74 -4.76 -3.07 -10.80
N VAL A 75 -5.80 -2.35 -10.37
CA VAL A 75 -5.62 -1.09 -9.65
C VAL A 75 -4.94 -1.31 -8.31
N ASP A 76 -5.27 -2.42 -7.63
CA ASP A 76 -4.61 -2.79 -6.39
C ASP A 76 -3.14 -3.19 -6.61
N ALA A 77 -2.89 -4.02 -7.62
CA ALA A 77 -1.53 -4.38 -8.03
C ALA A 77 -0.70 -3.13 -8.40
N PHE A 78 -1.30 -2.16 -9.09
CA PHE A 78 -0.70 -0.87 -9.38
C PHE A 78 -0.34 -0.13 -8.09
N ARG A 79 -1.27 -0.02 -7.15
CA ARG A 79 -1.09 0.69 -5.88
C ARG A 79 0.16 0.19 -5.16
N HIS A 80 0.27 -1.12 -4.97
CA HIS A 80 1.42 -1.75 -4.30
C HIS A 80 2.73 -1.54 -5.05
N ALA A 81 2.77 -1.84 -6.35
CA ALA A 81 4.01 -1.71 -7.12
C ALA A 81 4.46 -0.26 -7.26
N PHE A 82 3.53 0.67 -7.48
CA PHE A 82 3.81 2.10 -7.59
C PHE A 82 4.25 2.69 -6.25
N TRP A 83 3.60 2.31 -5.15
CA TRP A 83 4.00 2.70 -3.80
C TRP A 83 5.45 2.29 -3.50
N MET A 84 5.81 1.04 -3.79
CA MET A 84 7.16 0.54 -3.55
C MET A 84 8.21 1.18 -4.47
N ALA A 85 7.84 1.49 -5.72
CA ALA A 85 8.69 2.23 -6.63
C ALA A 85 8.98 3.65 -6.11
N LEU A 86 7.96 4.38 -5.62
CA LEU A 86 8.14 5.71 -5.02
C LEU A 86 8.97 5.64 -3.73
N LEU A 87 8.67 4.67 -2.85
CA LEU A 87 9.45 4.46 -1.62
C LEU A 87 10.92 4.21 -1.94
N ARG A 88 11.24 3.34 -2.91
CA ARG A 88 12.63 3.09 -3.27
C ARG A 88 13.33 4.33 -3.81
N GLN A 89 12.66 5.20 -4.56
CA GLN A 89 13.24 6.48 -5.00
C GLN A 89 13.59 7.39 -3.81
N GLU A 90 12.70 7.47 -2.81
CA GLU A 90 12.84 8.43 -1.71
C GLU A 90 13.73 7.96 -0.55
N ILE A 91 13.52 6.71 -0.12
CA ILE A 91 14.11 6.17 1.12
C ILE A 91 15.08 5.02 0.87
N GLY A 92 15.21 4.57 -0.37
CA GLY A 92 16.08 3.47 -0.77
C GLY A 92 15.46 2.10 -0.56
N GLU A 93 16.07 1.09 -1.17
CA GLU A 93 15.50 -0.26 -1.29
C GLU A 93 15.26 -0.95 0.05
N ASN A 94 16.26 -1.02 0.93
CA ASN A 94 16.13 -1.74 2.20
C ASN A 94 15.06 -1.13 3.10
N ALA A 95 14.97 0.21 3.11
CA ALA A 95 13.96 0.91 3.89
C ALA A 95 12.56 0.71 3.31
N ALA A 96 12.42 0.83 1.99
CA ALA A 96 11.16 0.57 1.30
C ALA A 96 10.67 -0.86 1.54
N ARG A 97 11.54 -1.86 1.31
CA ARG A 97 11.25 -3.29 1.51
C ARG A 97 10.84 -3.62 2.94
N SER A 98 11.56 -3.09 3.93
CA SER A 98 11.23 -3.31 5.34
C SER A 98 9.90 -2.65 5.74
N LEU A 99 9.58 -1.47 5.20
CA LEU A 99 8.29 -0.82 5.41
C LEU A 99 7.14 -1.61 4.76
N GLY A 100 7.31 -2.07 3.52
CA GLY A 100 6.33 -2.93 2.84
C GLY A 100 6.05 -4.20 3.65
N LYS A 101 7.09 -4.90 4.11
CA LYS A 101 6.92 -6.07 5.00
C LYS A 101 6.24 -5.73 6.33
N ALA A 102 6.50 -4.56 6.89
CA ALA A 102 5.86 -4.11 8.12
C ALA A 102 4.35 -3.86 7.90
N HIS A 103 3.97 -3.29 6.76
CA HIS A 103 2.58 -3.09 6.38
C HIS A 103 1.82 -4.42 6.26
N GLU A 104 2.37 -5.39 5.52
CA GLU A 104 1.73 -6.71 5.38
C GLU A 104 1.65 -7.49 6.70
N LYS A 105 2.61 -7.29 7.61
CA LYS A 105 2.56 -7.89 8.95
C LYS A 105 1.42 -7.31 9.80
N ASP A 106 1.14 -6.02 9.66
CA ASP A 106 0.03 -5.38 10.36
C ASP A 106 -1.34 -5.80 9.78
N ASN A 107 -1.40 -6.22 8.51
CA ASN A 107 -2.60 -6.82 7.91
C ASN A 107 -3.00 -8.12 8.61
N TYR A 108 -2.03 -9.00 8.92
CA TYR A 108 -2.31 -10.21 9.70
C TYR A 108 -2.83 -9.91 11.11
N LYS A 109 -2.33 -8.85 11.75
CA LYS A 109 -2.84 -8.39 13.06
C LYS A 109 -4.25 -7.83 12.93
N THR A 110 -4.51 -7.01 11.91
CA THR A 110 -5.82 -6.44 11.60
C THR A 110 -6.87 -7.54 11.37
N TYR A 111 -6.49 -8.61 10.66
CA TYR A 111 -7.30 -9.82 10.53
C TYR A 111 -7.64 -10.45 11.90
N LYS A 112 -6.65 -10.64 12.77
CA LYS A 112 -6.87 -11.21 14.12
C LYS A 112 -7.81 -10.34 14.96
N ASP A 113 -7.70 -9.03 14.83
CA ASP A 113 -8.56 -8.04 15.49
C ASP A 113 -9.95 -7.93 14.83
N ARG A 114 -10.24 -8.69 13.76
CA ARG A 114 -11.47 -8.62 12.95
C ARG A 114 -11.76 -7.21 12.40
N LYS A 115 -10.71 -6.45 12.11
CA LYS A 115 -10.79 -5.12 11.50
C LYS A 115 -10.63 -5.20 9.99
N LEU A 116 -10.95 -4.10 9.31
CA LEU A 116 -10.84 -3.95 7.86
C LEU A 116 -9.53 -3.24 7.48
N GLU A 117 -8.94 -3.65 6.35
CA GLU A 117 -7.90 -2.93 5.61
C GLU A 117 -8.51 -2.49 4.27
N ASP A 118 -8.40 -1.21 3.94
CA ASP A 118 -8.99 -0.63 2.71
C ASP A 118 -10.45 -1.05 2.43
N GLY A 119 -11.23 -1.32 3.50
CA GLY A 119 -12.62 -1.75 3.44
C GLY A 119 -12.87 -3.25 3.30
N VAL A 120 -11.81 -4.07 3.26
CA VAL A 120 -11.86 -5.53 3.11
C VAL A 120 -11.16 -6.22 4.30
N ILE A 121 -11.63 -7.40 4.68
CA ILE A 121 -10.92 -8.20 5.71
C ILE A 121 -9.65 -8.76 5.06
N PRO A 122 -8.46 -8.51 5.63
CA PRO A 122 -7.23 -9.07 5.10
C PRO A 122 -7.24 -10.60 5.13
N ASP A 123 -6.64 -11.21 4.12
CA ASP A 123 -6.44 -12.65 4.07
C ASP A 123 -5.08 -13.00 3.46
N LYS A 124 -4.68 -14.26 3.64
CA LYS A 124 -3.36 -14.75 3.24
C LYS A 124 -3.07 -14.56 1.76
N ILE A 125 -4.07 -14.76 0.90
CA ILE A 125 -3.89 -14.67 -0.56
C ILE A 125 -3.72 -13.22 -0.98
N SER A 126 -4.48 -12.30 -0.40
CA SER A 126 -4.26 -10.86 -0.59
C SER A 126 -2.85 -10.45 -0.15
N SER A 127 -2.43 -10.82 1.07
CA SER A 127 -1.07 -10.48 1.54
C SER A 127 0.04 -11.10 0.68
N GLU A 128 -0.16 -12.29 0.12
CA GLU A 128 0.79 -12.90 -0.83
C GLU A 128 0.87 -12.12 -2.16
N MET A 129 -0.27 -11.66 -2.67
CA MET A 129 -0.34 -10.76 -3.83
C MET A 129 0.43 -9.47 -3.56
N ASP A 130 0.16 -8.83 -2.43
CA ASP A 130 0.72 -7.53 -2.05
C ASP A 130 2.23 -7.63 -1.86
N LEU A 131 2.71 -8.66 -1.16
CA LEU A 131 4.15 -8.94 -1.03
C LEU A 131 4.82 -9.14 -2.39
N PHE A 132 4.21 -9.91 -3.29
CA PHE A 132 4.77 -10.13 -4.63
C PHE A 132 4.83 -8.82 -5.44
N ASN A 133 3.72 -8.06 -5.46
CA ASN A 133 3.64 -6.80 -6.19
C ASN A 133 4.56 -5.74 -5.60
N ASN A 134 4.75 -5.75 -4.28
CA ASN A 134 5.70 -4.88 -3.60
C ASN A 134 7.14 -5.15 -4.08
N GLU A 135 7.51 -6.42 -4.22
CA GLU A 135 8.81 -6.84 -4.73
C GLU A 135 9.03 -6.44 -6.19
N VAL A 136 8.03 -6.63 -7.05
CA VAL A 136 8.07 -6.15 -8.44
C VAL A 136 8.25 -4.63 -8.46
N GLY A 137 7.47 -3.89 -7.65
CA GLY A 137 7.55 -2.44 -7.54
C GLY A 137 8.94 -1.92 -7.16
N LEU A 138 9.61 -2.58 -6.22
CA LEU A 138 11.00 -2.28 -5.88
C LEU A 138 11.89 -2.32 -7.11
N THR A 139 11.72 -3.27 -8.03
CA THR A 139 12.61 -3.38 -9.22
C THR A 139 12.45 -2.24 -10.23
N LEU A 140 11.32 -1.50 -10.21
CA LEU A 140 10.95 -0.54 -11.27
C LEU A 140 11.60 0.84 -11.12
N SER A 141 12.21 1.12 -9.97
CA SER A 141 12.88 2.38 -9.69
C SER A 141 14.21 2.15 -8.98
N LYS A 142 15.03 3.20 -8.82
CA LYS A 142 16.23 3.18 -7.99
C LYS A 142 16.36 4.54 -7.30
N LYS A 143 16.93 4.56 -6.09
CA LYS A 143 17.25 5.81 -5.40
C LYS A 143 18.25 6.63 -6.22
N GLY A 144 18.03 7.94 -6.32
CA GLY A 144 18.87 8.84 -7.13
C GLY A 144 18.57 8.81 -8.63
N ASN A 145 17.70 7.93 -9.10
CA ASN A 145 17.18 8.00 -10.46
C ASN A 145 16.02 9.00 -10.49
N ASN A 146 16.21 10.13 -11.16
CA ASN A 146 15.24 11.23 -11.29
C ASN A 146 14.11 10.92 -12.29
N LEU A 147 13.72 9.65 -12.46
CA LEU A 147 12.60 9.31 -13.32
C LEU A 147 11.36 10.05 -12.83
N PRO A 148 10.72 10.86 -13.68
CA PRO A 148 9.51 11.57 -13.30
C PRO A 148 8.42 10.60 -12.90
N LYS A 149 7.58 11.02 -11.95
CA LYS A 149 6.42 10.24 -11.47
C LYS A 149 5.55 9.69 -12.61
N ARG A 150 5.28 10.49 -13.65
CA ARG A 150 4.53 10.03 -14.84
C ARG A 150 5.21 8.83 -15.50
N GLY A 151 6.53 8.86 -15.61
CA GLY A 151 7.31 7.73 -16.14
C GLY A 151 7.18 6.47 -15.28
N LEU A 152 7.15 6.60 -13.95
CA LEU A 152 6.89 5.47 -13.06
C LEU A 152 5.47 4.91 -13.24
N ILE A 153 4.46 5.78 -13.34
CA ILE A 153 3.07 5.37 -13.58
C ILE A 153 3.00 4.50 -14.85
N TYR A 154 3.57 4.98 -15.96
CA TYR A 154 3.60 4.21 -17.22
C TYR A 154 4.36 2.89 -17.09
N ARG A 155 5.50 2.86 -16.39
CA ARG A 155 6.25 1.62 -16.17
C ARG A 155 5.44 0.56 -15.42
N VAL A 156 4.72 0.97 -14.37
CA VAL A 156 3.89 0.06 -13.57
C VAL A 156 2.71 -0.44 -14.40
N ILE A 157 1.99 0.44 -15.10
CA ILE A 157 0.87 0.06 -15.99
C ILE A 157 1.34 -0.93 -17.06
N ASN A 158 2.48 -0.67 -17.71
CA ASN A 158 3.03 -1.58 -18.71
C ASN A 158 3.42 -2.94 -18.11
N ALA A 159 3.97 -2.97 -16.89
CA ALA A 159 4.29 -4.22 -16.20
C ALA A 159 3.02 -5.03 -15.89
N ILE A 160 1.92 -4.36 -15.52
CA ILE A 160 0.62 -4.97 -15.30
C ILE A 160 0.07 -5.61 -16.59
N HIS A 161 0.07 -4.86 -17.69
CA HIS A 161 -0.40 -5.37 -18.99
C HIS A 161 0.46 -6.53 -19.52
N GLN A 162 1.74 -6.56 -19.18
CA GLN A 162 2.66 -7.67 -19.49
C GLN A 162 2.48 -8.89 -18.59
N GLY A 163 1.59 -8.84 -17.59
CA GLY A 163 1.37 -9.96 -16.67
C GLY A 163 2.46 -10.16 -15.63
N LYS A 164 3.31 -9.14 -15.40
CA LYS A 164 4.45 -9.23 -14.46
C LYS A 164 4.03 -9.15 -13.00
N LEU A 165 2.82 -8.66 -12.72
CA LEU A 165 2.26 -8.55 -11.38
C LEU A 165 1.25 -9.68 -11.13
N LYS A 166 0.80 -9.80 -9.88
CA LYS A 166 -0.26 -10.73 -9.49
C LYS A 166 -1.55 -9.97 -9.18
N VAL A 167 -2.66 -10.62 -9.50
CA VAL A 167 -4.02 -10.21 -9.13
C VAL A 167 -4.78 -11.43 -8.62
N ILE A 168 -5.85 -11.20 -7.87
CA ILE A 168 -6.73 -12.26 -7.40
C ILE A 168 -7.76 -12.59 -8.50
N LYS A 169 -7.86 -13.87 -8.85
CA LYS A 169 -8.78 -14.36 -9.88
C LYS A 169 -10.23 -14.08 -9.50
N LYS A 170 -10.94 -13.42 -10.41
CA LYS A 170 -12.36 -13.07 -10.30
C LYS A 170 -13.07 -13.28 -11.63
N ASP A 171 -14.38 -13.45 -11.59
CA ASP A 171 -15.23 -13.40 -12.77
C ASP A 171 -15.51 -11.94 -13.20
N LYS A 172 -16.22 -11.75 -14.33
CA LYS A 172 -16.67 -10.43 -14.83
C LYS A 172 -17.54 -9.65 -13.84
N LYS A 173 -18.20 -10.34 -12.90
CA LYS A 173 -19.04 -9.72 -11.86
C LYS A 173 -18.24 -9.32 -10.62
N GLY A 174 -16.93 -9.60 -10.58
CA GLY A 174 -16.06 -9.34 -9.45
C GLY A 174 -16.13 -10.40 -8.34
N THR A 175 -16.72 -11.56 -8.61
CA THR A 175 -16.79 -12.68 -7.67
C THR A 175 -15.47 -13.44 -7.67
N PHE A 176 -14.94 -13.75 -6.47
CA PHE A 176 -13.70 -14.52 -6.34
C PHE A 176 -13.84 -15.95 -6.86
N LEU A 177 -12.80 -16.43 -7.54
CA LEU A 177 -12.73 -17.78 -8.10
C LEU A 177 -11.59 -18.58 -7.47
N THR A 178 -11.77 -19.91 -7.42
CA THR A 178 -10.67 -20.85 -7.15
C THR A 178 -9.75 -20.97 -8.36
N CYS A 179 -8.62 -21.65 -8.20
CA CYS A 179 -7.72 -21.89 -9.33
C CYS A 179 -8.34 -22.76 -10.43
N ASN A 180 -9.40 -23.52 -10.10
CA ASN A 180 -10.15 -24.38 -11.00
C ASN A 180 -11.42 -23.71 -11.57
N ASP A 181 -11.52 -22.38 -11.50
CA ASP A 181 -12.66 -21.60 -12.02
C ASP A 181 -14.00 -21.79 -11.26
N GLU A 182 -13.95 -22.32 -10.04
CA GLU A 182 -15.14 -22.46 -9.20
C GLU A 182 -15.43 -21.15 -8.45
N VAL A 183 -16.71 -20.78 -8.37
CA VAL A 183 -17.16 -19.59 -7.63
C VAL A 183 -17.00 -19.80 -6.12
N ILE A 184 -16.36 -18.85 -5.44
CA ILE A 184 -16.21 -18.87 -3.98
C ILE A 184 -17.36 -18.07 -3.33
N PRO A 185 -18.24 -18.69 -2.54
CA PRO A 185 -19.31 -17.97 -1.86
C PRO A 185 -18.75 -16.93 -0.88
N LYS A 186 -19.24 -15.68 -0.91
CA LYS A 186 -18.77 -14.60 -0.02
C LYS A 186 -18.77 -14.99 1.46
N LYS A 187 -19.81 -15.70 1.91
CA LYS A 187 -19.94 -16.21 3.29
C LYS A 187 -18.77 -17.11 3.70
N SER A 188 -18.20 -17.86 2.76
CA SER A 188 -17.08 -18.75 3.03
C SER A 188 -15.75 -18.04 3.27
N LEU A 189 -15.65 -16.76 2.87
CA LEU A 189 -14.45 -15.93 3.01
C LEU A 189 -14.44 -15.10 4.31
N VAL A 190 -15.61 -14.84 4.90
CA VAL A 190 -15.75 -13.98 6.08
C VAL A 190 -14.97 -14.57 7.26
N GLY A 191 -14.02 -13.80 7.80
CA GLY A 191 -13.24 -14.19 8.97
C GLY A 191 -12.22 -15.31 8.74
N LYS A 192 -11.94 -15.70 7.50
CA LYS A 192 -10.93 -16.74 7.19
C LYS A 192 -9.63 -16.16 6.67
N TRP A 193 -8.53 -16.40 7.42
CA TRP A 193 -7.18 -16.05 6.97
C TRP A 193 -6.75 -16.87 5.76
N LYS A 194 -6.89 -18.19 5.84
CA LYS A 194 -6.61 -19.12 4.74
C LYS A 194 -7.91 -19.37 3.99
N ASN A 195 -7.87 -19.17 2.67
CA ASN A 195 -8.98 -19.42 1.77
C ASN A 195 -8.45 -20.01 0.46
N ASN A 196 -9.37 -20.27 -0.47
CA ASN A 196 -9.11 -20.88 -1.77
C ASN A 196 -9.10 -19.87 -2.93
N LYS A 197 -8.95 -18.56 -2.66
CA LYS A 197 -8.75 -17.56 -3.71
C LYS A 197 -7.50 -17.92 -4.51
N CYS A 198 -7.54 -17.68 -5.81
CA CYS A 198 -6.40 -17.95 -6.69
C CYS A 198 -5.64 -16.67 -7.05
N LEU A 199 -4.31 -16.75 -7.09
CA LEU A 199 -3.47 -15.71 -7.70
C LEU A 199 -3.19 -16.05 -9.16
N VAL A 200 -3.39 -15.07 -10.03
CA VAL A 200 -3.11 -15.15 -11.46
C VAL A 200 -2.25 -13.97 -11.89
N ASN A 201 -1.66 -14.05 -13.07
CA ASN A 201 -0.91 -12.93 -13.63
C ASN A 201 -1.84 -11.76 -13.92
N SER A 202 -1.31 -10.54 -13.83
CA SER A 202 -2.07 -9.30 -13.95
C SER A 202 -2.67 -9.03 -15.34
N ASN A 203 -2.24 -9.78 -16.36
CA ASN A 203 -2.82 -9.76 -17.71
C ASN A 203 -3.99 -10.75 -17.88
N TYR A 204 -4.42 -11.39 -16.79
CA TYR A 204 -5.64 -12.20 -16.76
C TYR A 204 -6.85 -11.39 -17.21
N LYS A 205 -7.64 -11.97 -18.11
CA LYS A 205 -8.89 -11.39 -18.60
C LYS A 205 -10.05 -12.03 -17.85
N ARG A 206 -10.86 -11.19 -17.19
CA ARG A 206 -12.05 -11.59 -16.44
C ARG A 206 -13.18 -12.04 -17.36
#